data_AF-A0A2G5SML5-F1
#
_entry.id   AF-A0A2G5SML5-F1
#
_cell.length_a   1.000
_cell.length_b   1.000
_cell.length_c   1.000
_cell.angle_alpha   90.00
_cell.angle_beta   90.00
_cell.angle_gamma   90.00
#
_symmetry.space_group_name_H-M   'P 1'
#
loop_
_entity.id
_entity.type
_entity.pdbx_description
1 polymer ?
#
loop_
_entity_poly.entity_id
_entity_poly.type
_entity_poly.pdbx_seq_one_letter_code
_entity_poly.pdbx_strand_id
1 'polypeptide(L)'
;MSSSYKCPYDNLLVLNLATTCEERNFDYPLEIIQLSIVVIDTRTKTIREDVKFDRYVRPVVNPMLSDYCKSYTGISQATVDNADTFSKVFDQFCAWLQEHDFQETRYAFVALNRQDLWFIAQYQFLLVKQPLPAMCRQWVDLNALLNKAHQGQFTSRTKEDIIQNMSDFYSIRYEGRAHNALDNCEFLAKVTKTFLDDGNLVTVNETLKCFFGVSISGVLFAIMKNDFFQNRNIPLTVDPGWRTNFFSAIEVHERMLPLISCHTGRFFPVEHYGMCHYCKNPASVCTGMEHKQYPKDLYEQLREPSAFASTAGLIKEQNQHFGHFVLNRYRPTGEFQGAGVQGRVVAVADILNNRDGLVMKRALRADDYHRELAVLQAMRHRAGFPNLHDFFSTPAHLGEVQYFLVMDYEGECLGDVARRTNGGISNSNLMRIAYKLFWTLDSLHMHGFCHRDVHARNVVIRQEFDGLVRIKLIDFGMSLPLDPSPMPDRNLTSWHASLEVCRGDAYSRFDDLTSALFVAIWCIRLNPFGEEHEYLAKKITFDANPLVWFTKELEWIGKLYSSIQLQRSSGYSHTDMFDNFYTWDPAFDPTSPITHRVIENKLHIE
;
A
#
# COMPACT_ATOMS: atom_id res chain seq x y z
N MET A 1 -4.06 44.99 30.96
CA MET A 1 -3.72 44.24 29.73
C MET A 1 -4.80 43.19 29.56
N SER A 2 -5.69 43.34 28.58
CA SER A 2 -6.82 42.42 28.39
C SER A 2 -6.30 41.00 28.21
N SER A 3 -6.73 40.09 29.08
CA SER A 3 -6.61 38.64 28.91
C SER A 3 -7.01 38.30 27.47
N SER A 4 -6.03 38.00 26.62
CA SER A 4 -6.29 37.71 25.22
C SER A 4 -7.11 36.44 25.15
N TYR A 5 -8.28 36.52 24.52
CA TYR A 5 -9.15 35.39 24.26
C TYR A 5 -8.40 34.35 23.41
N LYS A 6 -8.23 33.13 23.92
CA LYS A 6 -7.45 32.05 23.28
C LYS A 6 -8.31 30.82 22.95
N CYS A 7 -9.45 31.02 22.30
CA CYS A 7 -10.22 29.95 21.67
C CYS A 7 -10.72 30.48 20.33
N PRO A 8 -10.48 29.84 19.18
CA PRO A 8 -10.95 30.35 17.89
C PRO A 8 -12.43 30.05 17.61
N TYR A 9 -13.11 29.33 18.52
CA TYR A 9 -14.47 28.84 18.35
C TYR A 9 -15.43 29.60 19.27
N ASP A 10 -16.65 29.90 18.80
CA ASP A 10 -17.70 30.53 19.60
C ASP A 10 -18.26 29.55 20.65
N ASN A 11 -18.31 28.27 20.29
CA ASN A 11 -18.85 27.21 21.14
C ASN A 11 -17.91 26.00 21.16
N LEU A 12 -17.83 25.35 22.32
CA LEU A 12 -17.24 24.03 22.46
C LEU A 12 -18.33 23.03 22.81
N LEU A 13 -18.42 21.95 22.03
CA LEU A 13 -19.40 20.88 22.24
C LEU A 13 -18.67 19.72 22.90
N VAL A 14 -18.82 19.58 24.21
CA VAL A 14 -18.20 18.51 25.00
C VAL A 14 -18.99 17.24 24.75
N LEU A 15 -18.35 16.23 24.17
CA LEU A 15 -18.97 15.01 23.66
C LEU A 15 -18.42 13.79 24.40
N ASN A 16 -19.31 12.84 24.71
CA ASN A 16 -18.95 11.50 25.14
C ASN A 16 -19.94 10.48 24.54
N LEU A 17 -19.41 9.32 24.15
CA LEU A 17 -20.19 8.20 23.62
C LEU A 17 -20.11 7.01 24.58
N ALA A 18 -21.24 6.34 24.80
CA ALA A 18 -21.27 5.01 25.42
C ALA A 18 -21.49 3.95 24.35
N THR A 19 -20.91 2.76 24.52
CA THR A 19 -21.00 1.67 23.54
C THR A 19 -21.41 0.35 24.17
N THR A 20 -21.92 -0.57 23.34
CA THR A 20 -21.98 -2.00 23.67
C THR A 20 -20.57 -2.53 23.93
N CYS A 21 -20.42 -3.38 24.95
CA CYS A 21 -19.14 -3.97 25.30
C CYS A 21 -19.27 -5.32 26.02
N GLU A 22 -18.17 -6.05 26.09
CA GLU A 22 -18.02 -7.29 26.85
C GLU A 22 -16.77 -7.22 27.73
N GLU A 23 -16.81 -7.95 28.85
CA GLU A 23 -15.67 -7.99 29.77
C GLU A 23 -14.47 -8.67 29.10
N ARG A 24 -13.34 -7.95 29.00
CA ARG A 24 -12.07 -8.46 28.45
C ARG A 24 -12.19 -9.04 27.04
N ASN A 25 -13.15 -8.57 26.24
CA ASN A 25 -13.22 -8.86 24.82
C ASN A 25 -13.12 -7.57 24.03
N PHE A 26 -11.93 -7.29 23.51
CA PHE A 26 -11.64 -6.13 22.69
C PHE A 26 -11.80 -6.40 21.19
N ASP A 27 -11.98 -7.64 20.75
CA ASP A 27 -12.38 -7.99 19.37
C ASP A 27 -13.92 -8.01 19.27
N TYR A 28 -14.54 -6.91 19.68
CA TYR A 28 -15.99 -6.83 19.85
C TYR A 28 -16.58 -5.76 18.91
N PRO A 29 -17.63 -6.08 18.11
CA PRO A 29 -18.34 -5.10 17.29
C PRO A 29 -19.14 -4.10 18.15
N LEU A 30 -18.45 -3.07 18.62
CA LEU A 30 -19.03 -2.01 19.44
C LEU A 30 -20.03 -1.15 18.66
N GLU A 31 -21.14 -0.82 19.30
CA GLU A 31 -22.18 0.07 18.78
C GLU A 31 -22.48 1.16 19.81
N ILE A 32 -22.67 2.39 19.36
CA ILE A 32 -23.08 3.50 20.24
C ILE A 32 -24.46 3.20 20.82
N ILE A 33 -24.59 3.32 22.15
CA ILE A 33 -25.85 3.15 22.89
C ILE A 33 -26.27 4.39 23.69
N GLN A 34 -25.39 5.39 23.81
CA GLN A 34 -25.73 6.73 24.30
C GLN A 34 -24.83 7.77 23.63
N LEU A 35 -25.40 8.88 23.18
CA LEU A 35 -24.70 10.04 22.64
C LEU A 35 -25.12 11.27 23.45
N SER A 36 -24.15 11.87 24.15
CA SER A 36 -24.38 13.03 25.02
C SER A 36 -23.45 14.18 24.65
N ILE A 37 -23.98 15.41 24.72
CA ILE A 37 -23.26 16.66 24.45
C ILE A 37 -23.69 17.75 25.44
N VAL A 38 -22.68 18.45 25.99
CA VAL A 38 -22.84 19.67 26.80
C VAL A 38 -22.12 20.83 26.11
N VAL A 39 -22.73 22.00 26.09
CA VAL A 39 -22.21 23.17 25.36
C VAL A 39 -21.55 24.18 26.30
N ILE A 40 -20.40 24.71 25.88
CA ILE A 40 -19.74 25.86 26.50
C ILE A 40 -19.76 27.03 25.52
N ASP A 41 -20.35 28.16 25.92
CA ASP A 41 -20.16 29.44 25.23
C ASP A 41 -18.78 29.97 25.64
N THR A 42 -17.87 30.08 24.67
CA THR A 42 -16.47 30.44 24.96
C THR A 42 -16.30 31.93 25.22
N ARG A 43 -17.20 32.78 24.70
CA ARG A 43 -17.16 34.23 24.85
C ARG A 43 -17.58 34.63 26.26
N THR A 44 -18.65 34.04 26.77
CA THR A 44 -19.08 34.23 28.16
C THR A 44 -18.38 33.31 29.15
N LYS A 45 -17.69 32.26 28.65
CA LYS A 45 -17.09 31.18 29.43
C LYS A 45 -18.09 30.48 30.35
N THR A 46 -19.31 30.26 29.87
CA THR A 46 -20.38 29.62 30.64
C THR A 46 -20.79 28.29 30.03
N ILE A 47 -21.04 27.30 30.89
CA ILE A 47 -21.72 26.06 30.49
C ILE A 47 -23.19 26.40 30.25
N ARG A 48 -23.71 26.04 29.08
CA ARG A 48 -25.11 26.27 28.69
C ARG A 48 -25.97 25.11 29.17
N GLU A 49 -26.46 25.22 30.40
CA GLU A 49 -27.32 24.19 30.99
C GLU A 49 -28.64 23.98 30.22
N ASP A 50 -29.10 25.00 29.48
CA ASP A 50 -30.30 25.02 28.65
C ASP A 50 -30.13 24.30 27.29
N VAL A 51 -28.89 24.04 26.86
CA VAL A 51 -28.57 23.47 25.55
C VAL A 51 -27.72 22.22 25.72
N LYS A 52 -28.41 21.07 25.74
CA LYS A 52 -27.81 19.74 25.84
C LYS A 52 -28.45 18.80 24.84
N PHE A 53 -27.66 17.87 24.30
CA PHE A 53 -28.16 16.74 23.54
C PHE A 53 -27.85 15.47 24.33
N ASP A 54 -28.86 14.66 24.64
CA ASP A 54 -28.67 13.36 25.29
C ASP A 54 -29.69 12.37 24.77
N ARG A 55 -29.23 11.34 24.08
CA ARG A 55 -30.08 10.30 23.49
C ARG A 55 -29.46 8.93 23.66
N TYR A 56 -30.30 7.98 24.04
CA TYR A 56 -29.99 6.56 23.94
C TYR A 56 -30.13 6.09 22.49
N VAL A 57 -29.38 5.05 22.15
CA VAL A 57 -29.34 4.48 20.80
C VAL A 57 -29.57 2.98 20.91
N ARG A 58 -30.42 2.44 20.02
CA ARG A 58 -30.68 1.01 19.92
C ARG A 58 -29.62 0.32 19.03
N PRO A 59 -28.82 -0.62 19.58
CA PRO A 59 -27.87 -1.40 18.81
C PRO A 59 -28.58 -2.42 17.91
N VAL A 60 -27.97 -2.74 16.77
CA VAL A 60 -28.50 -3.65 15.74
C VAL A 60 -27.64 -4.90 15.58
N VAL A 61 -26.31 -4.76 15.67
CA VAL A 61 -25.38 -5.89 15.60
C VAL A 61 -25.46 -6.72 16.88
N ASN A 62 -25.41 -6.06 18.04
CA ASN A 62 -25.46 -6.66 19.36
C ASN A 62 -26.66 -6.09 20.15
N PRO A 63 -27.90 -6.46 19.79
CA PRO A 63 -29.12 -5.88 20.37
C PRO A 63 -29.27 -6.18 21.87
N MET A 64 -28.70 -7.29 22.34
CA MET A 64 -28.72 -7.68 23.75
C MET A 64 -27.45 -7.20 24.46
N LEU A 65 -27.61 -6.32 25.46
CA LEU A 65 -26.52 -5.83 26.29
C LEU A 65 -26.02 -6.94 27.23
N SER A 66 -24.71 -7.15 27.25
CA SER A 66 -24.07 -8.03 28.24
C SER A 66 -24.30 -7.52 29.66
N ASP A 67 -24.23 -8.41 30.65
CA ASP A 67 -24.33 -8.01 32.07
C ASP A 67 -23.22 -7.03 32.47
N TYR A 68 -22.02 -7.23 31.92
CA TYR A 68 -20.92 -6.29 32.07
C TYR A 68 -21.26 -4.91 31.50
N CYS A 69 -21.79 -4.83 30.27
CA CYS A 69 -22.16 -3.56 29.65
C CYS A 69 -23.20 -2.79 30.47
N LYS A 70 -24.23 -3.48 30.96
CA LYS A 70 -25.28 -2.89 31.82
C LYS A 70 -24.69 -2.38 33.14
N SER A 71 -23.80 -3.17 33.75
CA SER A 71 -23.11 -2.78 35.00
C SER A 71 -22.14 -1.61 34.79
N TYR A 72 -21.39 -1.61 33.69
CA TYR A 72 -20.39 -0.60 33.38
C TYR A 72 -21.05 0.75 33.06
N THR A 73 -22.01 0.77 32.12
CA THR A 73 -22.65 2.01 31.64
C THR A 73 -23.84 2.47 32.51
N GLY A 74 -24.49 1.54 33.22
CA GLY A 74 -25.74 1.78 33.93
C GLY A 74 -26.99 1.82 33.05
N ILE A 75 -26.86 1.49 31.75
CA ILE A 75 -27.97 1.49 30.82
C ILE A 75 -28.70 0.14 30.89
N SER A 76 -30.03 0.18 31.00
CA SER A 76 -30.84 -1.03 31.04
C SER A 76 -31.17 -1.54 29.63
N GLN A 77 -31.47 -2.83 29.49
CA GLN A 77 -31.92 -3.40 28.22
C GLN A 77 -33.18 -2.68 27.70
N ALA A 78 -34.16 -2.44 28.59
CA ALA A 78 -35.39 -1.73 28.23
C ALA A 78 -35.12 -0.30 27.71
N THR A 79 -34.05 0.35 28.18
CA THR A 79 -33.66 1.68 27.71
C THR A 79 -33.24 1.64 26.24
N VAL A 80 -32.39 0.70 25.84
CA VAL A 80 -31.93 0.58 24.45
C VAL A 80 -33.01 -0.02 23.54
N ASP A 81 -33.85 -0.92 24.04
CA ASP A 81 -34.95 -1.52 23.25
C ASP A 81 -35.95 -0.48 22.76
N ASN A 82 -36.22 0.53 23.60
CA ASN A 82 -37.13 1.64 23.32
C ASN A 82 -36.47 2.83 22.60
N ALA A 83 -35.16 2.78 22.37
CA ALA A 83 -34.43 3.84 21.70
C ALA A 83 -34.55 3.76 20.17
N ASP A 84 -34.24 4.87 19.51
CA ASP A 84 -34.08 4.92 18.06
C ASP A 84 -32.72 4.33 17.64
N THR A 85 -32.60 3.84 16.39
CA THR A 85 -31.32 3.36 15.86
C THR A 85 -30.34 4.51 15.62
N PHE A 86 -29.04 4.18 15.52
CA PHE A 86 -27.99 5.20 15.37
C PHE A 86 -28.26 6.20 14.24
N SER A 87 -28.63 5.76 13.04
CA SER A 87 -28.91 6.66 11.91
C SER A 87 -29.98 7.70 12.25
N LYS A 88 -31.07 7.29 12.91
CA LYS A 88 -32.16 8.20 13.29
C LYS A 88 -31.75 9.14 14.42
N VAL A 89 -30.99 8.67 15.41
CA VAL A 89 -30.45 9.54 16.47
C VAL A 89 -29.42 10.53 15.91
N PHE A 90 -28.63 10.13 14.92
CA PHE A 90 -27.68 11.02 14.25
C PHE A 90 -28.42 12.09 13.42
N ASP A 91 -29.50 11.75 12.73
CA ASP A 91 -30.36 12.73 12.06
C ASP A 91 -30.96 13.74 13.06
N GLN A 92 -31.42 13.27 14.22
CA GLN A 92 -31.88 14.14 15.32
C GLN A 92 -30.77 15.05 15.82
N PHE A 93 -29.54 14.53 15.92
CA PHE A 93 -28.38 15.32 16.32
C PHE A 93 -28.04 16.41 15.29
N CYS A 94 -28.05 16.08 14.00
CA CYS A 94 -27.87 17.07 12.93
C CYS A 94 -28.96 18.15 12.94
N ALA A 95 -30.22 17.76 13.15
CA ALA A 95 -31.33 18.72 13.28
C ALA A 95 -31.16 19.64 14.51
N TRP A 96 -30.72 19.09 15.63
CA TRP A 96 -30.42 19.85 16.86
C TRP A 96 -29.28 20.85 16.65
N LEU A 97 -28.23 20.48 15.90
CA LEU A 97 -27.17 21.42 15.52
C LEU A 97 -27.70 22.61 14.71
N GLN A 98 -28.62 22.34 13.77
CA GLN A 98 -29.25 23.36 12.95
C GLN A 98 -30.19 24.26 13.75
N GLU A 99 -31.01 23.68 14.64
CA GLU A 99 -31.95 24.39 15.51
C GLU A 99 -31.25 25.44 16.39
N HIS A 100 -30.05 25.11 16.88
CA HIS A 100 -29.25 25.97 17.75
C HIS A 100 -28.21 26.83 17.00
N ASP A 101 -28.25 26.86 15.67
CA ASP A 101 -27.35 27.64 14.81
C ASP A 101 -25.86 27.33 15.04
N PHE A 102 -25.53 26.07 15.30
CA PHE A 102 -24.14 25.62 15.40
C PHE A 102 -23.55 25.49 13.99
N GLN A 103 -23.03 26.59 13.49
CA GLN A 103 -22.36 26.66 12.19
C GLN A 103 -21.07 25.84 12.20
N GLU A 104 -20.93 24.94 11.22
CA GLU A 104 -19.68 24.23 10.96
C GLU A 104 -18.54 25.26 10.85
N THR A 105 -17.35 24.93 11.37
CA THR A 105 -16.18 25.82 11.58
C THR A 105 -16.21 26.79 12.77
N ARG A 106 -17.38 27.09 13.34
CA ARG A 106 -17.52 28.02 14.49
C ARG A 106 -17.57 27.31 15.84
N TYR A 107 -17.68 25.99 15.83
CA TYR A 107 -17.55 25.14 17.01
C TYR A 107 -16.51 24.04 16.81
N ALA A 108 -16.08 23.43 17.92
CA ALA A 108 -15.29 22.21 17.91
C ALA A 108 -15.83 21.22 18.96
N PHE A 109 -15.74 19.93 18.66
CA PHE A 109 -15.95 18.92 19.69
C PHE A 109 -14.79 18.90 20.69
N VAL A 110 -15.12 18.68 21.95
CA VAL A 110 -14.15 18.39 23.01
C VAL A 110 -14.43 16.98 23.50
N ALA A 111 -13.42 16.12 23.46
CA ALA A 111 -13.49 14.76 23.97
C ALA A 111 -12.39 14.55 25.00
N LEU A 112 -12.57 13.55 25.88
CA LEU A 112 -11.55 13.20 26.88
C LEU A 112 -10.23 12.85 26.21
N ASN A 113 -10.30 11.98 25.20
CA ASN A 113 -9.19 11.51 24.41
C ASN A 113 -9.67 11.10 23.00
N ARG A 114 -8.77 10.60 22.17
CA ARG A 114 -9.08 10.12 20.80
C ARG A 114 -10.16 9.04 20.66
N GLN A 115 -10.54 8.29 21.69
CA GLN A 115 -11.41 7.11 21.55
C GLN A 115 -12.79 7.43 20.97
N ASP A 116 -13.48 8.45 21.46
CA ASP A 116 -14.84 8.75 21.04
C ASP A 116 -14.94 9.01 19.52
N LEU A 117 -13.99 9.75 18.96
CA LEU A 117 -14.06 10.18 17.55
C LEU A 117 -13.22 9.31 16.60
N TRP A 118 -11.98 8.95 16.97
CA TRP A 118 -11.16 8.08 16.13
C TRP A 118 -11.64 6.64 16.15
N PHE A 119 -11.96 6.07 17.31
CA PHE A 119 -12.29 4.65 17.43
C PHE A 119 -13.80 4.42 17.30
N ILE A 120 -14.59 5.00 18.20
CA ILE A 120 -16.02 4.71 18.34
C ILE A 120 -16.83 5.28 17.17
N ALA A 121 -16.77 6.59 16.92
CA ALA A 121 -17.54 7.20 15.85
C ALA A 121 -17.15 6.64 14.48
N GLN A 122 -15.85 6.57 14.16
CA GLN A 122 -15.39 5.97 12.91
C GLN A 122 -15.96 4.56 12.70
N TYR A 123 -15.89 3.70 13.72
CA TYR A 123 -16.39 2.34 13.62
C TYR A 123 -17.92 2.29 13.45
N GLN A 124 -18.66 3.10 14.22
CA GLN A 124 -20.12 3.17 14.09
C GLN A 124 -20.55 3.57 12.67
N PHE A 125 -19.86 4.54 12.05
CA PHE A 125 -20.12 4.96 10.67
C PHE A 125 -19.81 3.85 9.65
N LEU A 126 -18.78 3.03 9.89
CA LEU A 126 -18.50 1.84 9.07
C LEU A 126 -19.58 0.76 9.21
N LEU A 127 -20.18 0.59 10.40
CA LEU A 127 -21.28 -0.35 10.61
C LEU A 127 -22.53 0.05 9.81
N VAL A 128 -22.88 1.34 9.83
CA VAL A 128 -24.04 1.87 9.07
C VAL A 128 -23.73 2.20 7.61
N LYS A 129 -22.52 1.88 7.16
CA LYS A 129 -22.05 2.06 5.77
C LYS A 129 -22.13 3.51 5.27
N GLN A 130 -21.81 4.47 6.15
CA GLN A 130 -21.82 5.89 5.83
C GLN A 130 -20.43 6.52 6.00
N PRO A 131 -20.05 7.52 5.17
CA PRO A 131 -18.81 8.27 5.37
C PRO A 131 -18.77 8.96 6.73
N LEU A 132 -17.58 9.04 7.34
CA LEU A 132 -17.40 9.78 8.59
C LEU A 132 -17.51 11.30 8.31
N PRO A 133 -18.46 12.02 8.94
CA PRO A 133 -18.70 13.44 8.69
C PRO A 133 -17.50 14.32 9.01
N ALA A 134 -17.37 15.46 8.32
CA ALA A 134 -16.29 16.42 8.53
C ALA A 134 -16.16 16.83 10.01
N MET A 135 -17.27 17.08 10.70
CA MET A 135 -17.28 17.48 12.11
C MET A 135 -16.63 16.45 13.06
N CYS A 136 -16.60 15.17 12.70
CA CYS A 136 -16.02 14.10 13.54
C CYS A 136 -14.53 13.84 13.26
N ARG A 137 -13.91 14.60 12.36
CA ARG A 137 -12.53 14.35 11.89
C ARG A 137 -11.48 15.28 12.49
N GLN A 138 -11.92 16.21 13.33
CA GLN A 138 -11.09 17.13 14.07
C GLN A 138 -11.74 17.44 15.42
N TRP A 139 -10.97 17.43 16.49
CA TRP A 139 -11.47 17.74 17.83
C TRP A 139 -10.39 18.27 18.74
N VAL A 140 -10.84 18.70 19.92
CA VAL A 140 -10.01 19.01 21.07
C VAL A 140 -9.93 17.76 21.95
N ASP A 141 -8.77 17.11 21.94
CA ASP A 141 -8.39 16.09 22.91
C ASP A 141 -7.95 16.79 24.20
N LEU A 142 -8.82 16.76 25.21
CA LEU A 142 -8.62 17.48 26.46
C LEU A 142 -7.42 16.92 27.25
N ASN A 143 -7.24 15.60 27.26
CA ASN A 143 -6.11 14.96 27.92
C ASN A 143 -4.77 15.40 27.30
N ALA A 144 -4.69 15.47 25.97
CA ALA A 144 -3.49 15.95 25.28
C ALA A 144 -3.22 17.44 25.56
N LEU A 145 -4.26 18.29 25.65
CA LEU A 145 -4.10 19.69 26.05
C LEU A 145 -3.54 19.83 27.47
N LEU A 146 -4.10 19.10 28.42
CA LEU A 146 -3.69 19.14 29.82
C LEU A 146 -2.26 18.62 30.01
N ASN A 147 -1.93 17.49 29.40
CA ASN A 147 -0.57 16.95 29.40
C ASN A 147 0.45 17.95 28.88
N LYS A 148 0.11 18.68 27.82
CA LYS A 148 0.98 19.71 27.24
C LYS A 148 1.11 20.94 28.13
N ALA A 149 0.01 21.41 28.73
CA ALA A 149 0.02 22.58 29.61
C ALA A 149 0.80 22.31 30.91
N HIS A 150 0.72 21.08 31.42
CA HIS A 150 1.24 20.69 32.72
C HIS A 150 2.48 19.78 32.63
N GLN A 151 3.26 19.90 31.55
CA GLN A 151 4.55 19.24 31.35
C GLN A 151 4.54 17.71 31.56
N GLY A 152 3.46 17.03 31.17
CA GLY A 152 3.35 15.57 31.25
C GLY A 152 3.15 15.03 32.66
N GLN A 153 2.70 15.84 33.63
CA GLN A 153 2.36 15.37 34.97
C GLN A 153 1.21 14.35 35.00
N PHE A 154 0.48 14.16 33.89
CA PHE A 154 -0.63 13.22 33.76
C PHE A 154 -0.27 12.02 32.86
N THR A 155 0.65 11.16 33.30
CA THR A 155 0.97 9.89 32.63
C THR A 155 -0.02 8.78 33.01
N SER A 156 -1.29 8.97 32.71
CA SER A 156 -2.35 8.00 33.02
C SER A 156 -2.49 6.90 31.97
N ARG A 157 -2.86 5.70 32.41
CA ARG A 157 -2.99 4.50 31.56
C ARG A 157 -4.45 4.14 31.22
N THR A 158 -5.42 4.55 32.04
CA THR A 158 -6.85 4.24 31.87
C THR A 158 -7.73 5.49 31.82
N LYS A 159 -8.99 5.36 31.40
CA LYS A 159 -9.96 6.48 31.38
C LYS A 159 -10.23 7.00 32.78
N GLU A 160 -10.34 6.09 33.74
CA GLU A 160 -10.60 6.36 35.15
C GLU A 160 -9.45 7.13 35.79
N ASP A 161 -8.20 6.75 35.49
CA ASP A 161 -7.01 7.46 35.97
C ASP A 161 -6.96 8.90 35.41
N ILE A 162 -7.33 9.10 34.15
CA ILE A 162 -7.35 10.44 33.55
C ILE A 162 -8.41 11.31 34.25
N ILE A 163 -9.62 10.80 34.44
CA ILE A 163 -10.71 11.53 35.11
C ILE A 163 -10.32 11.86 36.55
N GLN A 164 -9.78 10.91 37.30
CA GLN A 164 -9.34 11.12 38.68
C GLN A 164 -8.27 12.20 38.76
N ASN A 165 -7.27 12.14 37.88
CA ASN A 165 -6.22 13.14 37.81
C ASN A 165 -6.75 14.54 37.48
N MET A 166 -7.69 14.68 36.54
CA MET A 166 -8.34 15.95 36.23
C MET A 166 -9.15 16.48 37.43
N SER A 167 -9.86 15.58 38.12
CA SER A 167 -10.63 15.88 39.32
C SER A 167 -9.73 16.43 40.43
N ASP A 168 -8.63 15.74 40.72
CA ASP A 168 -7.72 16.12 41.80
C ASP A 168 -6.98 17.43 41.49
N PHE A 169 -6.50 17.59 40.25
CA PHE A 169 -5.76 18.78 39.85
C PHE A 169 -6.62 20.05 39.90
N TYR A 170 -7.85 20.00 39.38
CA TYR A 170 -8.75 21.15 39.37
C TYR A 170 -9.64 21.25 40.60
N SER A 171 -9.56 20.28 41.52
CA SER A 171 -10.49 20.16 42.65
C SER A 171 -11.97 20.16 42.21
N ILE A 172 -12.26 19.51 41.07
CA ILE A 172 -13.61 19.38 40.52
C ILE A 172 -14.10 17.98 40.83
N ARG A 173 -15.12 17.87 41.68
CA ARG A 173 -15.73 16.59 42.00
C ARG A 173 -16.46 16.02 40.79
N TYR A 174 -16.22 14.75 40.47
CA TYR A 174 -17.06 13.99 39.55
C TYR A 174 -18.43 13.70 40.20
N GLU A 175 -19.51 14.07 39.52
CA GLU A 175 -20.89 13.87 39.97
C GLU A 175 -21.58 12.86 39.05
N GLY A 176 -22.48 12.05 39.61
CA GLY A 176 -23.17 11.00 38.87
C GLY A 176 -22.42 9.67 38.82
N ARG A 177 -22.69 8.88 37.79
CA ARG A 177 -22.16 7.53 37.60
C ARG A 177 -20.97 7.56 36.65
N ALA A 178 -19.89 6.89 37.02
CA ALA A 178 -18.79 6.64 36.10
C ALA A 178 -19.30 5.89 34.86
N HIS A 179 -18.81 6.27 33.67
CA HIS A 179 -19.20 5.69 32.37
C HIS A 179 -20.63 5.93 31.90
N ASN A 180 -21.43 6.75 32.59
CA ASN A 180 -22.59 7.40 31.98
C ASN A 180 -22.10 8.53 31.04
N ALA A 181 -22.68 8.65 29.84
CA ALA A 181 -22.15 9.59 28.86
C ALA A 181 -22.42 11.06 29.22
N LEU A 182 -23.58 11.37 29.80
CA LEU A 182 -23.95 12.72 30.20
C LEU A 182 -23.13 13.20 31.40
N ASP A 183 -23.01 12.37 32.44
CA ASP A 183 -22.22 12.68 33.64
C ASP A 183 -20.75 12.98 33.28
N ASN A 184 -20.19 12.21 32.34
CA ASN A 184 -18.85 12.48 31.79
C ASN A 184 -18.79 13.82 31.06
N CYS A 185 -19.78 14.16 30.21
CA CYS A 185 -19.79 15.45 29.51
C CYS A 185 -19.85 16.62 30.49
N GLU A 186 -20.67 16.53 31.54
CA GLU A 186 -20.79 17.61 32.54
C GLU A 186 -19.49 17.80 33.31
N PHE A 187 -18.83 16.71 33.72
CA PHE A 187 -17.51 16.78 34.33
C PHE A 187 -16.47 17.42 33.39
N LEU A 188 -16.37 16.94 32.15
CA LEU A 188 -15.41 17.46 31.17
C LEU A 188 -15.71 18.92 30.80
N ALA A 189 -16.97 19.34 30.82
CA ALA A 189 -17.34 20.73 30.60
C ALA A 189 -16.84 21.64 31.73
N LYS A 190 -16.98 21.22 32.99
CA LYS A 190 -16.42 21.93 34.14
C LYS A 190 -14.89 22.05 34.03
N VAL A 191 -14.20 20.96 33.70
CA VAL A 191 -12.73 20.96 33.51
C VAL A 191 -12.31 21.87 32.35
N THR A 192 -12.98 21.76 31.20
CA THR A 192 -12.69 22.57 30.01
C THR A 192 -12.91 24.05 30.26
N LYS A 193 -13.99 24.41 30.97
CA LYS A 193 -14.26 25.79 31.41
C LYS A 193 -13.13 26.29 32.31
N THR A 194 -12.73 25.54 33.33
CA THR A 194 -11.64 25.96 34.22
C THR A 194 -10.33 26.14 33.47
N PHE A 195 -10.02 25.23 32.52
CA PHE A 195 -8.86 25.36 31.65
C PHE A 195 -8.88 26.64 30.79
N LEU A 196 -10.06 27.06 30.32
CA LEU A 196 -10.27 28.35 29.64
C LEU A 196 -10.16 29.56 30.59
N ASP A 197 -10.62 29.42 31.84
CA ASP A 197 -10.53 30.47 32.86
C ASP A 197 -9.07 30.76 33.23
N ASP A 198 -8.22 29.74 33.26
CA ASP A 198 -6.77 29.84 33.43
C ASP A 198 -6.04 30.55 32.26
N GLY A 199 -6.75 30.88 31.17
CA GLY A 199 -6.19 31.61 30.03
C GLY A 199 -5.36 30.74 29.07
N ASN A 200 -5.58 29.43 29.09
CA ASN A 200 -4.98 28.48 28.16
C ASN A 200 -5.62 28.53 26.77
N LEU A 201 -4.86 28.13 25.75
CA LEU A 201 -5.37 27.99 24.39
C LEU A 201 -6.14 26.68 24.26
N VAL A 202 -7.43 26.78 23.93
CA VAL A 202 -8.25 25.64 23.54
C VAL A 202 -8.49 25.71 22.04
N THR A 203 -7.89 24.77 21.32
CA THR A 203 -8.09 24.62 19.88
C THR A 203 -7.97 23.16 19.49
N VAL A 204 -8.46 22.84 18.29
CA VAL A 204 -8.30 21.51 17.70
C VAL A 204 -6.82 21.12 17.74
N ASN A 205 -6.56 19.98 18.36
CA ASN A 205 -5.22 19.41 18.54
C ASN A 205 -5.11 17.99 17.99
N GLU A 206 -6.21 17.41 17.51
CA GLU A 206 -6.29 16.07 16.93
C GLU A 206 -7.06 16.08 15.61
N THR A 207 -6.58 15.30 14.64
CA THR A 207 -7.21 15.16 13.32
C THR A 207 -7.10 13.75 12.78
N LEU A 208 -8.03 13.36 11.90
CA LEU A 208 -8.01 12.08 11.20
C LEU A 208 -7.38 12.16 9.81
N LYS A 209 -6.36 11.33 9.58
CA LYS A 209 -5.68 11.16 8.28
C LYS A 209 -6.00 9.81 7.66
N CYS A 210 -6.10 9.76 6.33
CA CYS A 210 -6.29 8.50 5.60
C CYS A 210 -5.02 7.69 5.38
N PHE A 211 -3.87 8.25 5.70
CA PHE A 211 -2.57 7.60 5.55
C PHE A 211 -1.60 8.21 6.55
N PHE A 212 -0.73 7.38 7.12
CA PHE A 212 0.36 7.79 7.98
C PHE A 212 1.61 6.93 7.73
N GLY A 213 2.67 7.58 7.27
CA GLY A 213 3.98 6.96 7.09
C GLY A 213 5.08 8.00 7.22
N VAL A 214 6.11 7.70 8.01
CA VAL A 214 7.28 8.56 8.19
C VAL A 214 8.41 8.09 7.29
N SER A 215 9.20 9.01 6.75
CA SER A 215 10.48 8.66 6.09
C SER A 215 11.43 8.00 7.11
N ILE A 216 12.42 7.24 6.63
CA ILE A 216 13.45 6.62 7.49
C ILE A 216 14.13 7.66 8.41
N SER A 217 14.30 8.90 7.94
CA SER A 217 14.80 10.03 8.74
C SER A 217 13.82 10.50 9.83
N GLY A 218 12.52 10.43 9.59
CA GLY A 218 11.48 10.77 10.57
C GLY A 218 11.24 9.67 11.61
N VAL A 219 11.53 8.40 11.29
CA VAL A 219 11.52 7.29 12.25
C VAL A 219 12.53 7.54 13.38
N LEU A 220 13.74 8.01 13.04
CA LEU A 220 14.77 8.34 14.03
C LEU A 220 14.32 9.48 14.96
N PHE A 221 13.58 10.47 14.44
CA PHE A 221 13.06 11.59 15.22
C PHE A 221 11.89 11.18 16.15
N ALA A 222 11.02 10.27 15.69
CA ALA A 222 9.92 9.73 16.50
C ALA A 222 10.44 8.85 17.66
N ILE A 223 11.46 8.01 17.40
CA ILE A 223 12.15 7.20 18.42
C ILE A 223 12.77 8.11 19.50
N MET A 224 13.36 9.25 19.12
CA MET A 224 13.97 10.18 20.08
C MET A 224 12.97 10.91 20.99
N LYS A 225 11.68 10.94 20.65
CA LYS A 225 10.66 11.66 21.44
C LYS A 225 9.79 10.77 22.32
N ASN A 226 9.98 9.45 22.33
CA ASN A 226 9.02 8.50 22.93
C ASN A 226 7.58 8.70 22.43
N ASP A 227 7.44 9.31 21.25
CA ASP A 227 6.15 9.45 20.58
C ASP A 227 5.89 8.09 19.89
N PHE A 228 5.18 7.20 20.58
CA PHE A 228 4.71 5.90 20.07
C PHE A 228 3.67 6.08 18.96
N PHE A 229 4.03 6.71 17.84
CA PHE A 229 3.23 6.66 16.62
C PHE A 229 3.75 5.52 15.76
N GLN A 230 2.96 4.45 15.67
CA GLN A 230 3.26 3.34 14.79
C GLN A 230 3.22 3.81 13.33
N ASN A 231 4.35 3.73 12.65
CA ASN A 231 4.40 3.90 11.21
C ASN A 231 3.61 2.75 10.57
N ARG A 232 2.43 3.04 9.99
CA ARG A 232 1.57 2.02 9.35
C ARG A 232 2.22 1.35 8.13
N ASN A 233 3.36 1.86 7.63
CA ASN A 233 4.15 1.19 6.60
C ASN A 233 5.04 0.06 7.15
N ILE A 234 5.16 -0.08 8.48
CA ILE A 234 5.89 -1.18 9.12
C ILE A 234 4.88 -2.21 9.59
N PRO A 235 5.00 -3.48 9.18
CA PRO A 235 4.11 -4.55 9.64
C PRO A 235 4.00 -4.60 11.16
N LEU A 236 2.80 -4.83 11.69
CA LEU A 236 2.58 -5.02 13.13
C LEU A 236 2.81 -6.48 13.48
N THR A 237 3.66 -6.76 14.47
CA THR A 237 3.67 -8.07 15.11
C THR A 237 2.48 -8.16 16.06
N VAL A 238 1.49 -8.98 15.73
CA VAL A 238 0.26 -9.07 16.52
C VAL A 238 0.52 -9.87 17.80
N ASP A 239 0.29 -9.25 18.96
CA ASP A 239 0.28 -9.94 20.25
C ASP A 239 -0.84 -11.01 20.28
N PRO A 240 -0.53 -12.30 20.51
CA PRO A 240 -1.56 -13.35 20.60
C PRO A 240 -2.67 -13.07 21.64
N GLY A 241 -2.36 -12.29 22.68
CA GLY A 241 -3.29 -11.90 23.74
C GLY A 241 -4.08 -10.61 23.45
N TRP A 242 -3.99 -10.03 22.24
CA TRP A 242 -4.56 -8.71 21.95
C TRP A 242 -6.06 -8.60 22.25
N ARG A 243 -6.82 -9.69 22.11
CA ARG A 243 -8.27 -9.69 22.35
C ARG A 243 -8.66 -9.43 23.79
N THR A 244 -7.76 -9.66 24.74
CA THR A 244 -8.02 -9.50 26.18
C THR A 244 -7.14 -8.44 26.83
N ASN A 245 -6.19 -7.87 26.10
CA ASN A 245 -5.33 -6.77 26.53
C ASN A 245 -5.69 -5.48 25.80
N PHE A 246 -6.13 -4.48 26.56
CA PHE A 246 -6.58 -3.20 26.01
C PHE A 246 -5.52 -2.49 25.17
N PHE A 247 -4.25 -2.45 25.61
CA PHE A 247 -3.19 -1.74 24.87
C PHE A 247 -2.87 -2.44 23.56
N SER A 248 -2.66 -3.75 23.60
CA SER A 248 -2.44 -4.56 22.41
C SER A 248 -3.63 -4.48 21.44
N ALA A 249 -4.86 -4.43 21.96
CA ALA A 249 -6.05 -4.24 21.14
C ALA A 249 -6.04 -2.88 20.41
N ILE A 250 -5.70 -1.79 21.10
CA ILE A 250 -5.66 -0.46 20.48
C ILE A 250 -4.66 -0.42 19.32
N GLU A 251 -3.49 -1.06 19.45
CA GLU A 251 -2.51 -1.17 18.36
C GLU A 251 -3.07 -1.93 17.15
N VAL A 252 -3.82 -3.01 17.39
CA VAL A 252 -4.49 -3.80 16.34
C VAL A 252 -5.58 -2.98 15.64
N HIS A 253 -6.45 -2.30 16.40
CA HIS A 253 -7.51 -1.45 15.84
C HIS A 253 -6.95 -0.25 15.07
N GLU A 254 -5.82 0.31 15.51
CA GLU A 254 -5.07 1.31 14.76
C GLU A 254 -4.63 0.83 13.39
N ARG A 255 -4.45 -0.47 13.16
CA ARG A 255 -4.17 -0.97 11.81
C ARG A 255 -5.44 -1.25 11.03
N MET A 256 -6.48 -1.76 11.69
CA MET A 256 -7.75 -2.13 11.04
C MET A 256 -8.57 -0.93 10.55
N LEU A 257 -8.51 0.21 11.25
CA LEU A 257 -9.35 1.36 10.94
C LEU A 257 -8.76 2.24 9.80
N PRO A 258 -9.54 2.59 8.76
CA PRO A 258 -9.08 3.36 7.61
C PRO A 258 -8.39 4.69 7.94
N LEU A 259 -8.94 5.42 8.90
CA LEU A 259 -8.42 6.70 9.36
C LEU A 259 -7.65 6.55 10.68
N ILE A 260 -6.59 7.33 10.82
CA ILE A 260 -5.74 7.39 12.02
C ILE A 260 -5.76 8.77 12.67
N SER A 261 -5.80 8.79 14.00
CA SER A 261 -5.62 10.00 14.80
C SER A 261 -4.19 10.52 14.70
N CYS A 262 -4.05 11.84 14.60
CA CYS A 262 -2.78 12.51 14.53
C CYS A 262 -2.87 13.87 15.21
N HIS A 263 -1.95 14.12 16.15
CA HIS A 263 -1.75 15.44 16.72
C HIS A 263 -1.52 16.49 15.63
N THR A 264 -2.14 17.65 15.80
CA THR A 264 -1.88 18.84 14.98
C THR A 264 -0.85 19.74 15.64
N GLY A 265 -0.27 20.64 14.83
CA GLY A 265 0.59 21.71 15.34
C GLY A 265 -0.17 22.68 16.25
N ARG A 266 0.52 23.74 16.72
CA ARG A 266 -0.07 24.74 17.64
C ARG A 266 -1.28 25.50 17.09
N PHE A 267 -1.52 25.47 15.78
CA PHE A 267 -2.58 26.25 15.12
C PHE A 267 -3.38 25.35 14.16
N PHE A 268 -4.70 25.39 14.29
CA PHE A 268 -5.65 24.75 13.38
C PHE A 268 -6.47 25.85 12.70
N PRO A 269 -6.16 26.20 11.45
CA PRO A 269 -6.86 27.26 10.73
C PRO A 269 -8.19 26.75 10.15
N VAL A 270 -9.08 27.68 9.81
CA VAL A 270 -10.45 27.35 9.41
C VAL A 270 -10.50 26.54 8.11
N GLU A 271 -9.58 26.80 7.18
CA GLU A 271 -9.44 26.10 5.91
C GLU A 271 -9.05 24.62 6.06
N HIS A 272 -8.64 24.19 7.25
CA HIS A 272 -8.35 22.80 7.54
C HIS A 272 -9.60 22.01 7.99
N TYR A 273 -10.71 22.70 8.31
CA TYR A 273 -11.95 22.02 8.70
C TYR A 273 -12.42 21.06 7.59
N GLY A 274 -12.65 19.80 7.96
CA GLY A 274 -13.12 18.78 7.03
C GLY A 274 -12.09 18.34 5.97
N MET A 275 -10.84 18.81 6.04
CA MET A 275 -9.78 18.45 5.10
C MET A 275 -8.90 17.33 5.63
N CYS A 276 -8.67 16.30 4.82
CA CYS A 276 -7.70 15.27 5.18
C CYS A 276 -6.27 15.83 5.09
N HIS A 277 -5.58 15.93 6.24
CA HIS A 277 -4.24 16.50 6.31
C HIS A 277 -3.15 15.73 5.55
N TYR A 278 -3.42 14.48 5.15
CA TYR A 278 -2.57 13.71 4.24
C TYR A 278 -2.89 14.00 2.76
N CYS A 279 -4.00 13.47 2.23
CA CYS A 279 -4.31 13.56 0.80
C CYS A 279 -4.85 14.92 0.34
N LYS A 280 -5.05 15.87 1.25
CA LYS A 280 -5.54 17.24 0.99
C LYS A 280 -6.92 17.30 0.31
N ASN A 281 -7.67 16.21 0.37
CA ASN A 281 -9.05 16.16 -0.11
C ASN A 281 -10.04 16.42 1.04
N PRO A 282 -11.21 17.04 0.76
CA PRO A 282 -12.28 17.19 1.73
C PRO A 282 -12.87 15.84 2.13
N ALA A 283 -13.57 15.79 3.27
CA ALA A 283 -14.18 14.57 3.80
C ALA A 283 -15.20 13.93 2.84
N SER A 284 -15.83 14.72 1.97
CA SER A 284 -16.72 14.24 0.90
C SER A 284 -16.01 13.38 -0.14
N VAL A 285 -14.71 13.59 -0.37
CA VAL A 285 -13.88 12.84 -1.32
C VAL A 285 -13.05 11.78 -0.59
N CYS A 286 -12.40 12.17 0.50
CA CYS A 286 -11.69 11.25 1.38
C CYS A 286 -12.66 10.66 2.40
N THR A 287 -13.61 9.84 1.98
CA THR A 287 -14.75 9.38 2.82
C THR A 287 -14.37 8.66 4.11
N GLY A 288 -13.15 8.10 4.18
CA GLY A 288 -12.72 7.27 5.31
C GLY A 288 -13.33 5.87 5.29
N MET A 289 -14.08 5.52 4.25
CA MET A 289 -14.62 4.18 4.03
C MET A 289 -13.59 3.25 3.40
N GLU A 290 -12.73 3.79 2.53
CA GLU A 290 -11.66 3.03 1.88
C GLU A 290 -10.37 3.09 2.70
N HIS A 291 -9.82 1.91 3.02
CA HIS A 291 -8.58 1.78 3.76
C HIS A 291 -7.34 1.95 2.85
N LYS A 292 -6.69 3.12 2.87
CA LYS A 292 -5.52 3.40 2.02
C LYS A 292 -4.22 2.70 2.42
N GLN A 293 -4.17 2.11 3.61
CA GLN A 293 -3.04 1.31 4.11
C GLN A 293 -3.50 -0.05 4.62
N TYR A 294 -4.24 -0.80 3.79
CA TYR A 294 -4.89 -2.05 4.20
C TYR A 294 -3.91 -3.04 4.87
N PRO A 295 -4.14 -3.45 6.14
CA PRO A 295 -3.17 -4.20 6.93
C PRO A 295 -3.26 -5.72 6.66
N LYS A 296 -2.90 -6.12 5.43
CA LYS A 296 -2.96 -7.54 5.02
C LYS A 296 -2.14 -8.43 5.96
N ASP A 297 -0.94 -7.97 6.31
CA ASP A 297 0.00 -8.62 7.24
C ASP A 297 -0.63 -8.91 8.61
N LEU A 298 -1.47 -7.99 9.10
CA LEU A 298 -2.19 -8.18 10.35
C LEU A 298 -3.20 -9.31 10.22
N TYR A 299 -4.04 -9.27 9.17
CA TYR A 299 -5.10 -10.26 8.99
C TYR A 299 -4.55 -11.68 8.76
N GLU A 300 -3.39 -11.81 8.11
CA GLU A 300 -2.71 -13.11 7.92
C GLU A 300 -2.16 -13.71 9.23
N GLN A 301 -1.89 -12.88 10.25
CA GLN A 301 -1.44 -13.33 11.57
C GLN A 301 -2.60 -13.79 12.47
N LEU A 302 -3.84 -13.42 12.15
CA LEU A 302 -4.99 -13.77 12.99
C LEU A 302 -5.39 -15.24 12.75
N ARG A 303 -5.27 -16.06 13.80
CA ARG A 303 -5.74 -17.46 13.79
C ARG A 303 -7.23 -17.59 13.46
N GLU A 304 -8.01 -16.66 13.99
CA GLU A 304 -9.45 -16.54 13.77
C GLU A 304 -9.76 -15.13 13.26
N PRO A 305 -10.68 -14.98 12.28
CA PRO A 305 -11.08 -13.67 11.78
C PRO A 305 -11.55 -12.77 12.93
N SER A 306 -11.17 -11.50 12.87
CA SER A 306 -11.63 -10.52 13.86
C SER A 306 -13.12 -10.28 13.70
N ALA A 307 -13.91 -10.42 14.77
CA ALA A 307 -15.33 -10.12 14.76
C ALA A 307 -15.55 -8.61 14.51
N PHE A 308 -14.73 -7.76 15.13
CA PHE A 308 -14.72 -6.32 14.89
C PHE A 308 -14.53 -6.00 13.40
N ALA A 309 -13.48 -6.55 12.78
CA ALA A 309 -13.16 -6.26 11.38
C ALA A 309 -14.18 -6.88 10.40
N SER A 310 -14.62 -8.11 10.65
CA SER A 310 -15.55 -8.82 9.78
C SER A 310 -16.90 -8.11 9.71
N THR A 311 -17.45 -7.73 10.88
CA THR A 311 -18.75 -7.06 10.97
C THR A 311 -18.78 -5.73 10.22
N ALA A 312 -17.71 -4.94 10.36
CA ALA A 312 -17.59 -3.66 9.65
C ALA A 312 -17.22 -3.80 8.17
N GLY A 313 -16.96 -5.01 7.66
CA GLY A 313 -16.51 -5.24 6.29
C GLY A 313 -15.10 -4.70 6.03
N LEU A 314 -14.26 -4.72 7.08
CA LEU A 314 -12.86 -4.29 7.01
C LEU A 314 -11.94 -5.39 6.51
N ILE A 315 -12.39 -6.65 6.47
CA ILE A 315 -11.63 -7.76 5.85
C ILE A 315 -12.01 -7.84 4.37
N LYS A 316 -11.01 -7.67 3.51
CA LYS A 316 -11.12 -7.95 2.08
C LYS A 316 -11.05 -9.46 1.87
N GLU A 317 -12.06 -10.05 1.21
CA GLU A 317 -12.03 -11.47 0.82
C GLU A 317 -10.76 -11.78 0.01
N GLN A 318 -10.29 -13.04 0.01
CA GLN A 318 -9.03 -13.45 -0.67
C GLN A 318 -8.95 -13.07 -2.17
N ASN A 319 -10.09 -12.70 -2.79
CA ASN A 319 -10.20 -12.22 -4.17
C ASN A 319 -10.11 -10.68 -4.33
N GLN A 320 -9.99 -9.93 -3.24
CA GLN A 320 -9.81 -8.46 -3.21
C GLN A 320 -8.35 -8.08 -2.92
N HIS A 321 -7.42 -8.89 -3.40
CA HIS A 321 -6.08 -8.39 -3.64
C HIS A 321 -6.05 -7.63 -4.96
N PHE A 322 -5.12 -6.70 -5.05
CA PHE A 322 -4.73 -5.95 -6.24
C PHE A 322 -5.49 -4.63 -6.40
N GLY A 323 -4.78 -3.61 -6.89
CA GLY A 323 -5.16 -2.20 -6.92
C GLY A 323 -6.57 -1.91 -7.38
N HIS A 324 -7.07 -0.73 -7.04
CA HIS A 324 -8.45 -0.37 -7.27
C HIS A 324 -8.74 -0.37 -8.78
N PHE A 325 -9.55 -1.32 -9.27
CA PHE A 325 -10.10 -1.26 -10.62
C PHE A 325 -10.95 0.01 -10.72
N VAL A 326 -10.46 1.01 -11.45
CA VAL A 326 -11.19 2.24 -11.73
C VAL A 326 -11.75 2.13 -13.14
N LEU A 327 -13.08 2.00 -13.24
CA LEU A 327 -13.76 1.93 -14.53
C LEU A 327 -13.40 3.15 -15.39
N ASN A 328 -13.05 2.92 -16.65
CA ASN A 328 -12.66 3.94 -17.64
C ASN A 328 -11.38 4.75 -17.34
N ARG A 329 -10.55 4.35 -16.36
CA ARG A 329 -9.26 5.03 -16.12
C ARG A 329 -8.25 4.80 -17.25
N TYR A 330 -8.12 3.56 -17.70
CA TYR A 330 -7.17 3.18 -18.75
C TYR A 330 -7.87 3.17 -20.10
N ARG A 331 -7.53 4.13 -20.96
CA ARG A 331 -8.10 4.25 -22.30
C ARG A 331 -7.14 3.68 -23.34
N PRO A 332 -7.59 2.76 -24.22
CA PRO A 332 -6.76 2.28 -25.32
C PRO A 332 -6.34 3.43 -26.24
N THR A 333 -5.05 3.54 -26.56
CA THR A 333 -4.51 4.60 -27.43
C THR A 333 -4.44 4.19 -28.91
N GLY A 334 -4.54 2.89 -29.21
CA GLY A 334 -4.52 2.38 -30.59
C GLY A 334 -3.13 2.43 -31.26
N GLU A 335 -2.11 2.92 -30.57
CA GLU A 335 -0.73 3.09 -31.10
C GLU A 335 0.03 1.77 -31.28
N PHE A 336 -0.55 0.64 -30.89
CA PHE A 336 0.09 -0.67 -30.93
C PHE A 336 -0.42 -1.54 -32.09
N GLN A 337 0.38 -1.64 -33.16
CA GLN A 337 0.25 -2.67 -34.21
C GLN A 337 1.39 -3.70 -34.16
N GLY A 338 1.86 -4.04 -32.95
CA GLY A 338 2.83 -5.12 -32.73
C GLY A 338 2.16 -6.48 -32.83
N ALA A 339 2.37 -7.17 -33.96
CA ALA A 339 1.86 -8.52 -34.21
C ALA A 339 2.40 -9.53 -33.19
N GLY A 340 1.53 -10.15 -32.38
CA GLY A 340 1.93 -11.41 -31.72
C GLY A 340 1.14 -11.95 -30.54
N VAL A 341 0.30 -11.19 -29.84
CA VAL A 341 -0.38 -11.74 -28.65
C VAL A 341 -1.85 -11.35 -28.63
N GLN A 342 -2.69 -12.27 -29.11
CA GLN A 342 -4.16 -12.21 -29.05
C GLN A 342 -4.65 -11.67 -27.69
N GLY A 343 -5.08 -10.40 -27.63
CA GLY A 343 -5.85 -9.84 -26.51
C GLY A 343 -5.19 -9.85 -25.11
N ARG A 344 -3.87 -10.02 -24.98
CA ARG A 344 -3.18 -10.05 -23.66
C ARG A 344 -2.44 -8.76 -23.30
N VAL A 345 -2.05 -7.92 -24.25
CA VAL A 345 -1.37 -6.64 -23.96
C VAL A 345 -1.99 -5.55 -24.82
N VAL A 346 -2.28 -4.39 -24.22
CA VAL A 346 -2.91 -3.25 -24.88
C VAL A 346 -2.18 -1.97 -24.48
N ALA A 347 -1.87 -1.10 -25.44
CA ALA A 347 -1.35 0.24 -25.16
C ALA A 347 -2.47 1.12 -24.60
N VAL A 348 -2.21 1.79 -23.47
CA VAL A 348 -3.20 2.56 -22.74
C VAL A 348 -2.64 3.90 -22.27
N ALA A 349 -3.54 4.88 -22.10
CA ALA A 349 -3.29 6.10 -21.36
C ALA A 349 -4.01 6.05 -20.02
N ASP A 350 -3.34 6.48 -18.95
CA ASP A 350 -3.94 6.70 -17.64
C ASP A 350 -4.56 8.10 -17.59
N ILE A 351 -5.88 8.16 -17.79
CA ILE A 351 -6.63 9.41 -17.84
C ILE A 351 -6.65 10.11 -16.48
N LEU A 352 -6.61 9.35 -15.39
CA LEU A 352 -6.68 9.90 -14.03
C LEU A 352 -5.39 10.64 -13.65
N ASN A 353 -4.24 10.08 -14.01
CA ASN A 353 -2.94 10.66 -13.71
C ASN A 353 -2.31 11.43 -14.87
N ASN A 354 -3.05 11.61 -15.98
CA ASN A 354 -2.59 12.26 -17.21
C ASN A 354 -1.23 11.72 -17.69
N ARG A 355 -1.14 10.39 -17.80
CA ARG A 355 0.09 9.69 -18.22
C ARG A 355 -0.18 8.85 -19.46
N ASP A 356 0.72 8.92 -20.41
CA ASP A 356 0.69 8.13 -21.65
C ASP A 356 1.95 7.25 -21.78
N GLY A 357 2.04 6.46 -22.84
CA GLY A 357 3.17 5.57 -23.11
C GLY A 357 3.18 4.34 -22.20
N LEU A 358 2.00 3.85 -21.80
CA LEU A 358 1.84 2.69 -20.93
C LEU A 358 1.34 1.48 -21.70
N VAL A 359 1.63 0.29 -21.18
CA VAL A 359 1.01 -0.97 -21.59
C VAL A 359 0.27 -1.60 -20.42
N MET A 360 -0.92 -2.11 -20.70
CA MET A 360 -1.73 -2.91 -19.79
C MET A 360 -1.68 -4.37 -20.24
N LYS A 361 -1.09 -5.23 -19.41
CA LYS A 361 -0.97 -6.66 -19.63
C LYS A 361 -2.01 -7.41 -18.79
N ARG A 362 -2.77 -8.29 -19.43
CA ARG A 362 -3.67 -9.25 -18.79
C ARG A 362 -2.95 -10.58 -18.57
N ALA A 363 -2.80 -11.00 -17.33
CA ALA A 363 -2.32 -12.33 -16.98
C ALA A 363 -3.45 -13.36 -17.08
N LEU A 364 -3.12 -14.56 -17.57
CA LEU A 364 -4.11 -15.63 -17.76
C LEU A 364 -4.32 -16.48 -16.51
N ARG A 365 -3.31 -16.54 -15.63
CA ARG A 365 -3.32 -17.32 -14.40
C ARG A 365 -2.91 -16.44 -13.24
N ALA A 366 -3.54 -16.65 -12.10
CA ALA A 366 -3.22 -15.93 -10.87
C ALA A 366 -1.76 -16.13 -10.45
N ASP A 367 -1.22 -17.34 -10.60
CA ASP A 367 0.17 -17.61 -10.20
C ASP A 367 1.18 -16.85 -11.08
N ASP A 368 0.96 -16.80 -12.39
CA ASP A 368 1.82 -16.06 -13.33
C ASP A 368 1.79 -14.56 -12.98
N TYR A 369 0.60 -14.05 -12.68
CA TYR A 369 0.40 -12.68 -12.24
C TYR A 369 1.15 -12.35 -10.94
N HIS A 370 1.04 -13.21 -9.92
CA HIS A 370 1.72 -12.99 -8.64
C HIS A 370 3.24 -13.04 -8.77
N ARG A 371 3.76 -13.97 -9.58
CA ARG A 371 5.21 -14.07 -9.85
C ARG A 371 5.71 -12.82 -10.56
N GLU A 372 5.01 -12.39 -11.60
CA GLU A 372 5.38 -11.19 -12.35
C GLU A 372 5.29 -9.92 -11.49
N LEU A 373 4.23 -9.78 -10.69
CA LEU A 373 4.07 -8.66 -9.76
C LEU A 373 5.22 -8.59 -8.73
N ALA A 374 5.59 -9.73 -8.14
CA ALA A 374 6.66 -9.80 -7.15
C ALA A 374 8.01 -9.36 -7.74
N VAL A 375 8.34 -9.83 -8.96
CA VAL A 375 9.58 -9.43 -9.65
C VAL A 375 9.56 -7.95 -10.02
N LEU A 376 8.47 -7.45 -10.61
CA LEU A 376 8.36 -6.04 -10.98
C LEU A 376 8.43 -5.10 -9.76
N GLN A 377 7.91 -5.52 -8.61
CA GLN A 377 8.05 -4.77 -7.36
C GLN A 377 9.48 -4.78 -6.83
N ALA A 378 10.17 -5.93 -6.87
CA ALA A 378 11.57 -6.05 -6.43
C ALA A 378 12.54 -5.28 -7.33
N MET A 379 12.24 -5.21 -8.63
CA MET A 379 13.09 -4.56 -9.64
C MET A 379 12.68 -3.12 -9.96
N ARG A 380 11.79 -2.53 -9.15
CA ARG A 380 11.28 -1.18 -9.35
C ARG A 380 12.41 -0.14 -9.43
N HIS A 381 12.36 0.73 -10.45
CA HIS A 381 13.35 1.77 -10.73
C HIS A 381 14.77 1.26 -11.05
N ARG A 382 14.94 -0.04 -11.32
CA ARG A 382 16.22 -0.60 -11.78
C ARG A 382 16.31 -0.54 -13.31
N ALA A 383 17.49 -0.20 -13.81
CA ALA A 383 17.77 -0.25 -15.23
C ALA A 383 17.64 -1.68 -15.76
N GLY A 384 17.08 -1.84 -16.97
CA GLY A 384 16.85 -3.14 -17.59
C GLY A 384 15.49 -3.77 -17.29
N PHE A 385 14.66 -3.14 -16.44
CA PHE A 385 13.34 -3.65 -16.05
C PHE A 385 12.24 -2.61 -16.27
N PRO A 386 10.99 -3.03 -16.54
CA PRO A 386 9.85 -2.12 -16.65
C PRO A 386 9.47 -1.50 -15.31
N ASN A 387 9.06 -0.23 -15.31
CA ASN A 387 8.44 0.33 -14.11
C ASN A 387 6.96 -0.08 -14.06
N LEU A 388 6.56 -0.71 -12.96
CA LEU A 388 5.18 -0.97 -12.63
C LEU A 388 4.51 0.31 -12.10
N HIS A 389 3.42 0.72 -12.74
CA HIS A 389 2.64 1.91 -12.38
C HIS A 389 1.33 1.56 -11.68
N ASP A 390 0.71 0.46 -12.06
CA ASP A 390 -0.50 -0.04 -11.42
C ASP A 390 -0.62 -1.55 -11.62
N PHE A 391 -1.45 -2.18 -10.79
CA PHE A 391 -1.77 -3.60 -10.86
C PHE A 391 -3.14 -3.79 -10.23
N PHE A 392 -4.06 -4.51 -10.86
CA PHE A 392 -5.43 -4.66 -10.35
C PHE A 392 -6.07 -5.96 -10.85
N SER A 393 -7.17 -6.34 -10.21
CA SER A 393 -8.03 -7.42 -10.65
C SER A 393 -9.43 -6.89 -10.97
N THR A 394 -10.15 -7.51 -11.91
CA THR A 394 -11.55 -7.16 -12.12
C THR A 394 -12.40 -7.67 -10.96
N PRO A 395 -13.36 -6.86 -10.45
CA PRO A 395 -14.30 -7.32 -9.45
C PRO A 395 -15.04 -8.58 -9.89
N ALA A 396 -15.18 -9.56 -8.99
CA ALA A 396 -15.84 -10.84 -9.27
C ALA A 396 -17.31 -10.69 -9.70
N HIS A 397 -17.99 -9.60 -9.31
CA HIS A 397 -19.36 -9.32 -9.73
C HIS A 397 -19.48 -8.91 -11.22
N LEU A 398 -18.36 -8.62 -11.90
CA LEU A 398 -18.31 -8.33 -13.34
C LEU A 398 -18.01 -9.58 -14.19
N GLY A 399 -17.84 -10.76 -13.58
CA GLY A 399 -17.53 -12.02 -14.25
C GLY A 399 -16.30 -12.72 -13.68
N GLU A 400 -15.63 -13.54 -14.50
CA GLU A 400 -14.35 -14.15 -14.11
C GLU A 400 -13.31 -13.09 -13.73
N VAL A 401 -12.62 -13.31 -12.62
CA VAL A 401 -11.56 -12.42 -12.14
C VAL A 401 -10.42 -12.42 -13.15
N GLN A 402 -10.13 -11.25 -13.70
CA GLN A 402 -9.03 -11.01 -14.61
C GLN A 402 -7.96 -10.20 -13.92
N TYR A 403 -6.69 -10.50 -14.18
CA TYR A 403 -5.55 -9.88 -13.52
C TYR A 403 -4.80 -8.97 -14.49
N PHE A 404 -4.51 -7.75 -14.09
CA PHE A 404 -3.91 -6.72 -14.93
C PHE A 404 -2.68 -6.08 -14.28
N LEU A 405 -1.64 -5.87 -15.08
CA LEU A 405 -0.45 -5.12 -14.75
C LEU A 405 -0.32 -3.94 -15.72
N VAL A 406 -0.06 -2.74 -15.21
CA VAL A 406 0.17 -1.54 -16.00
C VAL A 406 1.61 -1.08 -15.79
N MET A 407 2.37 -1.04 -16.88
CA MET A 407 3.80 -0.74 -16.87
C MET A 407 4.19 0.19 -18.03
N ASP A 408 5.41 0.69 -18.01
CA ASP A 408 5.98 1.47 -19.12
C ASP A 408 5.93 0.68 -20.44
N TYR A 409 5.71 1.38 -21.56
CA TYR A 409 5.97 0.83 -22.88
C TYR A 409 7.48 0.79 -23.17
N GLU A 410 8.02 -0.40 -23.40
CA GLU A 410 9.47 -0.63 -23.48
C GLU A 410 10.04 -0.87 -24.88
N GLY A 411 9.27 -0.56 -25.92
CA GLY A 411 9.74 -0.58 -27.32
C GLY A 411 9.44 -1.86 -28.10
N GLU A 412 10.28 -2.14 -29.09
CA GLU A 412 10.13 -3.27 -30.02
C GLU A 412 10.88 -4.50 -29.50
N CYS A 413 10.41 -5.71 -29.83
CA CYS A 413 11.15 -6.91 -29.45
C CYS A 413 12.42 -7.07 -30.29
N LEU A 414 13.52 -7.47 -29.65
CA LEU A 414 14.84 -7.59 -30.28
C LEU A 414 14.81 -8.55 -31.48
N GLY A 415 14.00 -9.61 -31.40
CA GLY A 415 13.82 -10.57 -32.49
C GLY A 415 13.16 -9.99 -33.74
N ASP A 416 12.30 -8.96 -33.62
CA ASP A 416 11.74 -8.25 -34.77
C ASP A 416 12.75 -7.26 -35.35
N VAL A 417 13.50 -6.58 -34.50
CA VAL A 417 14.56 -5.64 -34.88
C VAL A 417 15.66 -6.38 -35.67
N ALA A 418 16.15 -7.51 -35.16
CA ALA A 418 17.16 -8.33 -35.84
C ALA A 418 16.69 -8.87 -37.20
N ARG A 419 15.39 -9.18 -37.34
CA ARG A 419 14.80 -9.61 -38.63
C ARG A 419 14.70 -8.45 -39.63
N ARG A 420 14.54 -7.22 -39.17
CA ARG A 420 14.47 -6.02 -40.02
C ARG A 420 15.82 -5.44 -40.39
N THR A 421 16.84 -5.56 -39.53
CA THR A 421 18.21 -5.15 -39.89
C THR A 421 18.75 -6.05 -41.00
N ASN A 422 19.17 -5.45 -42.11
CA ASN A 422 19.74 -6.17 -43.24
C ASN A 422 21.07 -6.84 -42.84
N GLY A 423 21.22 -8.14 -43.08
CA GLY A 423 22.42 -8.90 -42.69
C GLY A 423 22.51 -9.31 -41.21
N GLY A 424 21.56 -8.89 -40.36
CA GLY A 424 21.62 -9.13 -38.90
C GLY A 424 22.33 -8.01 -38.15
N ILE A 425 22.43 -8.14 -36.82
CA ILE A 425 23.09 -7.16 -35.95
C ILE A 425 24.62 -7.30 -36.08
N SER A 426 25.35 -6.19 -36.26
CA SER A 426 26.83 -6.24 -36.33
C SER A 426 27.46 -6.81 -35.06
N ASN A 427 28.65 -7.39 -35.19
CA ASN A 427 29.35 -8.01 -34.07
C ASN A 427 29.55 -7.06 -32.87
N SER A 428 29.93 -5.81 -33.14
CA SER A 428 30.15 -4.81 -32.09
C SER A 428 28.86 -4.51 -31.30
N ASN A 429 27.72 -4.34 -31.98
CA ASN A 429 26.44 -4.15 -31.30
C ASN A 429 25.93 -5.42 -30.63
N LEU A 430 26.20 -6.59 -31.22
CA LEU A 430 25.83 -7.87 -30.65
C LEU A 430 26.53 -8.10 -29.30
N MET A 431 27.83 -7.79 -29.21
CA MET A 431 28.57 -7.83 -27.95
C MET A 431 27.98 -6.87 -26.90
N ARG A 432 27.62 -5.64 -27.29
CA ARG A 432 26.98 -4.67 -26.38
C ARG A 432 25.63 -5.15 -25.88
N ILE A 433 24.82 -5.72 -26.77
CA ILE A 433 23.50 -6.27 -26.45
C ILE A 433 23.64 -7.45 -25.49
N ALA A 434 24.53 -8.40 -25.79
CA ALA A 434 24.80 -9.54 -24.93
C ALA A 434 25.29 -9.11 -23.55
N TYR A 435 26.26 -8.19 -23.48
CA TYR A 435 26.78 -7.65 -22.22
C TYR A 435 25.66 -7.03 -21.36
N LYS A 436 24.83 -6.15 -21.94
CA LYS A 436 23.74 -5.48 -21.21
C LYS A 436 22.65 -6.46 -20.77
N LEU A 437 22.35 -7.48 -21.57
CA LEU A 437 21.40 -8.52 -21.20
C LEU A 437 21.93 -9.40 -20.06
N PHE A 438 23.21 -9.79 -20.11
CA PHE A 438 23.87 -10.53 -19.02
C PHE A 438 23.86 -9.72 -17.73
N TRP A 439 24.17 -8.43 -17.80
CA TRP A 439 24.12 -7.52 -16.64
C TRP A 439 22.70 -7.42 -16.05
N THR A 440 21.68 -7.36 -16.92
CA THR A 440 20.28 -7.33 -16.48
C THR A 440 19.89 -8.61 -15.76
N LEU A 441 20.27 -9.78 -16.32
CA LEU A 441 20.01 -11.08 -15.69
C LEU A 441 20.77 -11.25 -14.38
N ASP A 442 22.03 -10.83 -14.31
CA ASP A 442 22.80 -10.88 -13.07
C ASP A 442 22.14 -10.02 -11.98
N SER A 443 21.62 -8.85 -12.34
CA SER A 443 20.84 -8.03 -11.42
C SER A 443 19.58 -8.76 -10.91
N LEU A 444 18.86 -9.47 -11.78
CA LEU A 444 17.71 -10.29 -11.38
C LEU A 444 18.13 -11.43 -10.43
N HIS A 445 19.21 -12.14 -10.76
CA HIS A 445 19.77 -13.23 -9.96
C HIS A 445 20.26 -12.76 -8.59
N MET A 446 20.86 -11.58 -8.49
CA MET A 446 21.26 -10.96 -7.22
C MET A 446 20.06 -10.64 -6.30
N HIS A 447 18.87 -10.45 -6.87
CA HIS A 447 17.62 -10.29 -6.11
C HIS A 447 16.93 -11.61 -5.80
N GLY A 448 17.60 -12.74 -6.08
CA GLY A 448 17.13 -14.06 -5.72
C GLY A 448 16.10 -14.65 -6.69
N PHE A 449 15.92 -14.09 -7.89
CA PHE A 449 14.98 -14.62 -8.89
C PHE A 449 15.72 -15.17 -10.11
N CYS A 450 15.18 -16.20 -10.74
CA CYS A 450 15.52 -16.62 -12.11
C CYS A 450 14.37 -16.29 -13.06
N HIS A 451 14.66 -15.97 -14.32
CA HIS A 451 13.63 -15.56 -15.28
C HIS A 451 12.85 -16.76 -15.84
N ARG A 452 13.56 -17.81 -16.28
CA ARG A 452 13.02 -19.07 -16.83
C ARG A 452 12.30 -18.97 -18.18
N ASP A 453 12.37 -17.83 -18.86
CA ASP A 453 11.71 -17.62 -20.17
C ASP A 453 12.43 -16.53 -20.99
N VAL A 454 13.76 -16.56 -20.99
CA VAL A 454 14.58 -15.59 -21.74
C VAL A 454 14.59 -16.00 -23.22
N HIS A 455 14.01 -15.17 -24.09
CA HIS A 455 14.07 -15.34 -25.54
C HIS A 455 13.98 -14.00 -26.26
N ALA A 456 14.24 -13.98 -27.57
CA ALA A 456 14.33 -12.75 -28.37
C ALA A 456 13.03 -11.91 -28.45
N ARG A 457 11.90 -12.41 -27.93
CA ARG A 457 10.65 -11.63 -27.83
C ARG A 457 10.43 -11.00 -26.45
N ASN A 458 11.05 -11.56 -25.41
CA ASN A 458 11.03 -11.04 -24.04
C ASN A 458 12.19 -10.07 -23.76
N VAL A 459 13.10 -9.89 -24.74
CA VAL A 459 14.09 -8.83 -24.74
C VAL A 459 13.59 -7.73 -25.66
N VAL A 460 13.37 -6.54 -25.10
CA VAL A 460 12.86 -5.36 -25.82
C VAL A 460 13.89 -4.26 -25.87
N ILE A 461 13.78 -3.43 -26.90
CA ILE A 461 14.73 -2.37 -27.20
C ILE A 461 13.99 -1.10 -27.61
N ARG A 462 14.44 0.03 -27.07
CA ARG A 462 13.84 1.34 -27.32
C ARG A 462 14.90 2.43 -27.38
N GLN A 463 14.71 3.40 -28.27
CA GLN A 463 15.42 4.67 -28.20
C GLN A 463 14.75 5.57 -27.16
N GLU A 464 15.50 5.96 -26.13
CA GLU A 464 15.04 6.88 -25.09
C GLU A 464 15.14 8.34 -25.55
N PHE A 465 14.60 9.27 -24.76
CA PHE A 465 14.61 10.70 -25.07
C PHE A 465 16.01 11.32 -25.16
N ASP A 466 17.01 10.69 -24.54
CA ASP A 466 18.43 11.08 -24.66
C ASP A 466 19.07 10.62 -25.99
N GLY A 467 18.30 9.96 -26.85
CA GLY A 467 18.75 9.40 -28.12
C GLY A 467 19.48 8.07 -28.00
N LEU A 468 19.69 7.55 -26.79
CA LEU A 468 20.36 6.29 -26.55
C LEU A 468 19.40 5.12 -26.65
N VAL A 469 19.90 4.01 -27.19
CA VAL A 469 19.16 2.76 -27.25
C VAL A 469 19.39 1.96 -25.97
N ARG A 470 18.30 1.59 -25.30
CA ARG A 470 18.30 0.79 -24.07
C ARG A 470 17.59 -0.53 -24.29
N ILE A 471 18.07 -1.54 -23.57
CA ILE A 471 17.53 -2.91 -23.57
C ILE A 471 16.86 -3.14 -22.24
N LYS A 472 15.69 -3.77 -22.27
CA LYS A 472 14.97 -4.21 -21.08
C LYS A 472 14.48 -5.64 -21.25
N LEU A 473 14.35 -6.33 -20.14
CA LEU A 473 13.79 -7.67 -20.04
C LEU A 473 12.33 -7.55 -19.58
N ILE A 474 11.42 -8.27 -20.22
CA ILE A 474 9.99 -8.26 -19.93
C ILE A 474 9.46 -9.69 -19.73
N ASP A 475 8.25 -9.79 -19.19
CA ASP A 475 7.50 -11.03 -18.97
C ASP A 475 8.09 -11.98 -17.90
N PHE A 476 7.83 -11.64 -16.63
CA PHE A 476 8.29 -12.40 -15.48
C PHE A 476 7.27 -13.43 -14.98
N GLY A 477 6.27 -13.78 -15.80
CA GLY A 477 5.22 -14.73 -15.41
C GLY A 477 5.74 -16.13 -15.07
N MET A 478 6.94 -16.48 -15.53
CA MET A 478 7.59 -17.77 -15.33
C MET A 478 8.66 -17.77 -14.23
N SER A 479 8.98 -16.60 -13.68
CA SER A 479 10.10 -16.41 -12.77
C SER A 479 9.87 -17.06 -11.40
N LEU A 480 10.92 -17.65 -10.82
CA LEU A 480 10.87 -18.28 -9.50
C LEU A 480 12.07 -17.87 -8.64
N PRO A 481 11.99 -18.06 -7.30
CA PRO A 481 13.16 -17.98 -6.44
C PRO A 481 14.29 -18.89 -6.97
N LEU A 482 15.51 -18.37 -6.96
CA LEU A 482 16.71 -19.06 -7.42
C LEU A 482 17.29 -20.01 -6.36
N ASP A 483 16.99 -19.75 -5.08
CA ASP A 483 17.43 -20.55 -3.93
C ASP A 483 16.22 -20.96 -3.07
N PRO A 484 15.94 -22.28 -2.90
CA PRO A 484 16.64 -23.40 -3.54
C PRO A 484 16.42 -23.43 -5.05
N SER A 485 17.34 -24.06 -5.79
CA SER A 485 17.22 -24.21 -7.24
C SER A 485 15.88 -24.84 -7.64
N PRO A 486 15.08 -24.18 -8.49
CA PRO A 486 13.73 -24.65 -8.76
C PRO A 486 13.75 -25.91 -9.64
N MET A 487 13.08 -26.95 -9.17
CA MET A 487 12.85 -28.17 -9.95
C MET A 487 11.84 -27.89 -11.08
N PRO A 488 11.99 -28.51 -12.25
CA PRO A 488 11.05 -28.34 -13.35
C PRO A 488 9.66 -28.86 -12.98
N ASP A 489 8.70 -27.95 -12.91
CA ASP A 489 7.27 -28.22 -12.70
C ASP A 489 6.50 -28.40 -14.03
N ARG A 490 7.15 -28.07 -15.14
CA ARG A 490 6.63 -28.12 -16.51
C ARG A 490 7.77 -28.22 -17.52
N ASN A 491 7.45 -28.58 -18.76
CA ASN A 491 8.42 -28.61 -19.85
C ASN A 491 8.77 -27.18 -20.28
N LEU A 492 10.05 -26.80 -20.09
CA LEU A 492 10.60 -25.50 -20.52
C LEU A 492 11.47 -25.61 -21.78
N THR A 493 11.48 -26.77 -22.44
CA THR A 493 12.23 -27.00 -23.67
C THR A 493 11.82 -26.00 -24.75
N SER A 494 12.80 -25.28 -25.28
CA SER A 494 12.61 -24.31 -26.36
C SER A 494 13.91 -24.13 -27.13
N TRP A 495 13.85 -23.38 -28.25
CA TRP A 495 15.05 -23.05 -29.02
C TRP A 495 16.10 -22.33 -28.16
N HIS A 496 15.65 -21.44 -27.26
CA HIS A 496 16.51 -20.67 -26.36
C HIS A 496 16.87 -21.41 -25.05
N ALA A 497 16.25 -22.56 -24.75
CA ALA A 497 16.55 -23.29 -23.52
C ALA A 497 17.97 -23.88 -23.52
N SER A 498 18.59 -24.00 -22.34
CA SER A 498 19.89 -24.68 -22.17
C SER A 498 19.79 -26.20 -22.43
N LEU A 499 20.94 -26.86 -22.52
CA LEU A 499 20.99 -28.32 -22.62
C LEU A 499 20.46 -28.99 -21.34
N GLU A 500 20.78 -28.43 -20.17
CA GLU A 500 20.34 -28.90 -18.86
C GLU A 500 18.81 -28.84 -18.72
N VAL A 501 18.20 -27.74 -19.18
CA VAL A 501 16.74 -27.61 -19.22
C VAL A 501 16.10 -28.63 -20.15
N CYS A 502 16.71 -28.91 -21.31
CA CYS A 502 16.22 -29.94 -22.23
C CYS A 502 16.37 -31.36 -21.66
N ARG A 503 17.29 -31.58 -20.71
CA ARG A 503 17.46 -32.85 -19.98
C ARG A 503 16.50 -33.00 -18.79
N GLY A 504 15.85 -31.92 -18.37
CA GLY A 504 14.97 -31.90 -17.21
C GLY A 504 15.71 -31.75 -15.88
N ASP A 505 16.91 -31.16 -15.91
CA ASP A 505 17.69 -30.88 -14.70
C ASP A 505 17.08 -29.72 -13.88
N ALA A 506 17.53 -29.56 -12.63
CA ALA A 506 17.15 -28.42 -11.80
C ALA A 506 17.60 -27.09 -12.42
N TYR A 507 16.71 -26.09 -12.42
CA TYR A 507 17.01 -24.80 -13.05
C TYR A 507 18.01 -24.00 -12.23
N SER A 508 18.90 -23.29 -12.90
CA SER A 508 19.92 -22.44 -12.28
C SER A 508 20.07 -21.12 -13.03
N ARG A 509 20.87 -20.20 -12.47
CA ARG A 509 21.21 -18.93 -13.14
C ARG A 509 21.89 -19.13 -14.49
N PHE A 510 22.65 -20.20 -14.66
CA PHE A 510 23.40 -20.49 -15.88
C PHE A 510 22.46 -20.81 -17.06
N ASP A 511 21.24 -21.26 -16.77
CA ASP A 511 20.22 -21.53 -17.77
C ASP A 511 19.65 -20.24 -18.37
N ASP A 512 19.43 -19.20 -17.55
CA ASP A 512 19.08 -17.86 -18.04
C ASP A 512 20.22 -17.24 -18.85
N LEU A 513 21.48 -17.37 -18.38
CA LEU A 513 22.67 -16.85 -19.10
C LEU A 513 22.87 -17.55 -20.45
N THR A 514 22.69 -18.87 -20.49
CA THR A 514 22.73 -19.66 -21.74
C THR A 514 21.62 -19.21 -22.69
N SER A 515 20.42 -18.97 -22.16
CA SER A 515 19.29 -18.49 -22.96
C SER A 515 19.55 -17.10 -23.55
N ALA A 516 20.15 -16.18 -22.78
CA ALA A 516 20.60 -14.88 -23.26
C ALA A 516 21.67 -14.98 -24.36
N LEU A 517 22.61 -15.92 -24.24
CA LEU A 517 23.57 -16.19 -25.31
C LEU A 517 22.88 -16.69 -26.58
N PHE A 518 21.88 -17.56 -26.44
CA PHE A 518 21.11 -18.04 -27.57
C PHE A 518 20.29 -16.91 -28.22
N VAL A 519 19.80 -15.92 -27.45
CA VAL A 519 19.22 -14.69 -28.03
C VAL A 519 20.22 -13.97 -28.95
N ALA A 520 21.50 -13.89 -28.58
CA ALA A 520 22.52 -13.30 -29.45
C ALA A 520 22.72 -14.12 -30.75
N ILE A 521 22.77 -15.45 -30.66
CA ILE A 521 22.84 -16.35 -31.83
C ILE A 521 21.61 -16.18 -32.74
N TRP A 522 20.43 -16.02 -32.16
CA TRP A 522 19.19 -15.76 -32.90
C TRP A 522 19.27 -14.43 -33.69
N CYS A 523 19.88 -13.39 -33.10
CA CYS A 523 19.99 -12.06 -33.72
C CYS A 523 20.88 -12.02 -34.97
N ILE A 524 21.81 -12.97 -35.10
CA ILE A 524 22.64 -13.16 -36.30
C ILE A 524 22.09 -14.20 -37.27
N ARG A 525 20.86 -14.69 -37.04
CA ARG A 525 20.14 -15.64 -37.90
C ARG A 525 20.87 -16.98 -38.09
N LEU A 526 21.67 -17.39 -37.10
CA LEU A 526 22.29 -18.70 -37.07
C LEU A 526 21.35 -19.69 -36.39
N ASN A 527 21.08 -20.84 -37.02
CA ASN A 527 20.24 -21.90 -36.44
C ASN A 527 21.04 -23.21 -36.25
N PRO A 528 21.78 -23.36 -35.13
CA PRO A 528 22.49 -24.61 -34.84
C PRO A 528 21.55 -25.71 -34.32
N PHE A 529 20.33 -25.38 -33.90
CA PHE A 529 19.45 -26.28 -33.14
C PHE A 529 18.34 -26.94 -33.95
N GLY A 530 18.10 -26.51 -35.20
CA GLY A 530 17.08 -27.10 -36.06
C GLY A 530 15.67 -26.87 -35.53
N GLU A 531 14.83 -27.89 -35.63
CA GLU A 531 13.43 -27.90 -35.19
C GLU A 531 13.25 -28.49 -33.77
N GLU A 532 12.05 -28.35 -33.19
CA GLU A 532 11.77 -28.70 -31.79
C GLU A 532 12.16 -30.13 -31.38
N HIS A 533 11.88 -31.11 -32.25
CA HIS A 533 12.22 -32.51 -32.01
C HIS A 533 13.74 -32.80 -32.04
N GLU A 534 14.55 -31.87 -32.55
CA GLU A 534 16.01 -32.00 -32.67
C GLU A 534 16.77 -31.30 -31.54
N TYR A 535 16.11 -30.44 -30.76
CA TYR A 535 16.78 -29.54 -29.80
C TYR A 535 17.75 -30.27 -28.88
N LEU A 536 17.35 -31.39 -28.27
CA LEU A 536 18.24 -32.15 -27.38
C LEU A 536 19.48 -32.66 -28.11
N ALA A 537 19.32 -33.32 -29.26
CA ALA A 537 20.43 -33.91 -30.00
C ALA A 537 21.39 -32.85 -30.57
N LYS A 538 20.85 -31.74 -31.07
CA LYS A 538 21.64 -30.64 -31.62
C LYS A 538 22.33 -29.83 -30.53
N LYS A 539 21.70 -29.63 -29.36
CA LYS A 539 22.35 -29.00 -28.20
C LYS A 539 23.47 -29.85 -27.63
N ILE A 540 23.35 -31.19 -27.62
CA ILE A 540 24.49 -32.08 -27.30
C ILE A 540 25.65 -31.87 -28.29
N THR A 541 25.34 -31.75 -29.58
CA THR A 541 26.37 -31.52 -30.61
C THR A 541 27.03 -30.14 -30.46
N PHE A 542 26.25 -29.12 -30.14
CA PHE A 542 26.74 -27.76 -29.88
C PHE A 542 27.61 -27.70 -28.63
N ASP A 543 27.18 -28.34 -27.54
CA ASP A 543 27.89 -28.41 -26.26
C ASP A 543 29.27 -29.07 -26.39
N ALA A 544 29.37 -30.13 -27.21
CA ALA A 544 30.61 -30.85 -27.43
C ALA A 544 31.69 -30.01 -28.16
N ASN A 545 31.30 -29.09 -29.05
CA ASN A 545 32.22 -28.22 -29.76
C ASN A 545 31.55 -26.90 -30.17
N PRO A 546 31.39 -25.93 -29.24
CA PRO A 546 30.65 -24.71 -29.51
C PRO A 546 31.37 -23.77 -30.49
N LEU A 547 32.70 -23.83 -30.57
CA LEU A 547 33.51 -22.93 -31.41
C LEU A 547 33.35 -23.19 -32.91
N VAL A 548 33.05 -24.43 -33.33
CA VAL A 548 32.94 -24.80 -34.75
C VAL A 548 31.79 -24.09 -35.48
N TRP A 549 30.83 -23.55 -34.73
CA TRP A 549 29.64 -22.88 -35.26
C TRP A 549 29.88 -21.42 -35.63
N PHE A 550 31.04 -20.86 -35.27
CA PHE A 550 31.31 -19.43 -35.39
C PHE A 550 32.55 -19.14 -36.23
N THR A 551 32.47 -18.07 -37.02
CA THR A 551 33.65 -17.45 -37.65
C THR A 551 34.57 -16.86 -36.60
N LYS A 552 35.84 -16.59 -36.95
CA LYS A 552 36.80 -15.96 -36.04
C LYS A 552 36.29 -14.67 -35.39
N GLU A 553 35.51 -13.87 -36.11
CA GLU A 553 34.90 -12.63 -35.58
C GLU A 553 33.85 -12.88 -34.48
N LEU A 554 33.14 -14.02 -34.54
CA LEU A 554 32.04 -14.38 -33.63
C LEU A 554 32.46 -15.47 -32.63
N GLU A 555 33.73 -15.88 -32.61
CA GLU A 555 34.22 -16.98 -31.77
C GLU A 555 34.03 -16.71 -30.27
N TRP A 556 33.93 -15.43 -29.89
CA TRP A 556 33.63 -15.00 -28.52
C TRP A 556 32.30 -15.58 -28.01
N ILE A 557 31.31 -15.83 -28.88
CA ILE A 557 30.03 -16.46 -28.50
C ILE A 557 30.28 -17.88 -28.00
N GLY A 558 31.08 -18.67 -28.73
CA GLY A 558 31.45 -20.02 -28.34
C GLY A 558 32.32 -20.03 -27.08
N LYS A 559 33.27 -19.10 -26.96
CA LYS A 559 34.09 -18.92 -25.74
C LYS A 559 33.24 -18.57 -24.52
N LEU A 560 32.23 -17.71 -24.69
CA LEU A 560 31.28 -17.34 -23.64
C LEU A 560 30.42 -18.51 -23.20
N TYR A 561 29.91 -19.31 -24.14
CA TYR A 561 29.24 -20.56 -23.81
C TYR A 561 30.13 -21.47 -22.94
N SER A 562 31.38 -21.71 -23.35
CA SER A 562 32.31 -22.52 -22.58
C SER A 562 32.61 -21.94 -21.19
N SER A 563 32.67 -20.61 -21.06
CA SER A 563 32.84 -19.95 -19.76
C SER A 563 31.63 -20.13 -18.84
N ILE A 564 30.41 -20.05 -19.37
CA ILE A 564 29.18 -20.33 -18.60
C ILE A 564 29.21 -21.77 -18.08
N GLN A 565 29.57 -22.75 -18.92
CA GLN A 565 29.62 -24.15 -18.50
C GLN A 565 30.74 -24.42 -17.49
N LEU A 566 31.89 -23.77 -17.64
CA LEU A 566 32.96 -23.85 -16.63
C LEU A 566 32.47 -23.34 -15.27
N GLN A 567 31.90 -22.13 -15.24
CA GLN A 567 31.37 -21.54 -14.00
C GLN A 567 30.18 -22.31 -13.41
N ARG A 568 29.38 -22.99 -14.25
CA ARG A 568 28.33 -23.91 -13.76
C ARG A 568 28.92 -24.99 -12.85
N SER A 569 30.10 -25.50 -13.18
CA SER A 569 30.79 -26.55 -12.40
C SER A 569 31.67 -26.00 -11.27
N SER A 570 32.25 -24.80 -11.42
CA SER A 570 33.23 -24.26 -10.48
C SER A 570 32.69 -23.18 -9.54
N GLY A 571 31.46 -22.72 -9.74
CA GLY A 571 30.86 -21.59 -9.05
C GLY A 571 30.85 -20.31 -9.88
N TYR A 572 29.87 -19.45 -9.61
CA TYR A 572 29.64 -18.21 -10.36
C TYR A 572 30.59 -17.08 -9.90
N SER A 573 31.23 -16.43 -10.87
CA SER A 573 32.07 -15.25 -10.67
C SER A 573 31.62 -14.16 -11.64
N HIS A 574 31.02 -13.10 -11.08
CA HIS A 574 30.61 -11.91 -11.85
C HIS A 574 31.80 -11.32 -12.60
N THR A 575 32.90 -11.05 -11.90
CA THR A 575 34.09 -10.42 -12.48
C THR A 575 34.62 -11.22 -13.66
N ASP A 576 34.83 -12.53 -13.49
CA ASP A 576 35.36 -13.38 -14.57
C ASP A 576 34.39 -13.44 -15.77
N MET A 577 33.07 -13.44 -15.52
CA MET A 577 32.07 -13.48 -16.58
C MET A 577 32.11 -12.23 -17.46
N PHE A 578 32.29 -11.05 -16.87
CA PHE A 578 32.31 -9.79 -17.61
C PHE A 578 33.70 -9.40 -18.13
N ASP A 579 34.79 -9.78 -17.46
CA ASP A 579 36.18 -9.55 -17.91
C ASP A 579 36.50 -10.29 -19.23
N ASN A 580 35.81 -11.40 -19.47
CA ASN A 580 35.87 -12.11 -20.74
C ASN A 580 35.60 -11.22 -21.96
N PHE A 581 34.63 -10.30 -21.89
CA PHE A 581 34.30 -9.43 -23.02
C PHE A 581 35.48 -8.53 -23.41
N TYR A 582 36.17 -7.96 -22.43
CA TYR A 582 37.38 -7.15 -22.64
C TYR A 582 38.58 -7.98 -23.08
N THR A 583 38.66 -9.23 -22.60
CA THR A 583 39.74 -10.16 -22.98
C THR A 583 39.65 -10.56 -24.45
N TRP A 584 38.45 -10.75 -24.98
CA TRP A 584 38.25 -11.16 -26.38
C TRP A 584 38.24 -10.01 -27.36
N ASP A 585 37.80 -8.83 -26.94
CA ASP A 585 37.91 -7.59 -27.71
C ASP A 585 38.42 -6.46 -26.78
N PRO A 586 39.73 -6.18 -26.78
CA PRO A 586 40.30 -5.10 -25.97
C PRO A 586 39.79 -3.69 -26.32
N ALA A 587 39.18 -3.52 -27.50
CA ALA A 587 38.55 -2.26 -27.91
C ALA A 587 37.06 -2.20 -27.49
N PHE A 588 36.53 -3.26 -26.86
CA PHE A 588 35.15 -3.30 -26.38
C PHE A 588 34.94 -2.31 -25.24
N ASP A 589 34.00 -1.40 -25.43
CA ASP A 589 33.52 -0.48 -24.41
C ASP A 589 32.01 -0.69 -24.20
N PRO A 590 31.58 -1.27 -23.07
CA PRO A 590 30.15 -1.50 -22.79
C PRO A 590 29.36 -0.20 -22.53
N THR A 591 30.06 0.92 -22.29
CA THR A 591 29.44 2.24 -22.09
C THR A 591 29.16 2.94 -23.41
N SER A 592 29.87 2.57 -24.48
CA SER A 592 29.61 3.10 -25.82
C SER A 592 28.18 2.78 -26.29
N PRO A 593 27.53 3.72 -26.99
CA PRO A 593 26.14 3.56 -27.41
C PRO A 593 25.98 2.45 -28.44
N ILE A 594 24.82 1.79 -28.43
CA ILE A 594 24.42 0.89 -29.52
C ILE A 594 24.14 1.74 -30.75
N THR A 595 24.91 1.53 -31.82
CA THR A 595 24.72 2.27 -33.07
C THR A 595 23.42 1.84 -33.74
N HIS A 596 22.65 2.83 -34.18
CA HIS A 596 21.32 2.58 -34.69
C HIS A 596 20.89 3.66 -35.69
N ARG A 597 19.85 3.34 -36.46
CA ARG A 597 19.11 4.27 -37.32
C ARG A 597 17.62 4.08 -37.07
N VAL A 598 16.86 5.16 -37.21
CA VAL A 598 15.40 5.11 -37.19
C VAL A 598 14.90 5.39 -38.61
N ILE A 599 14.24 4.41 -39.22
CA ILE A 599 13.70 4.49 -40.58
C ILE A 599 12.21 4.24 -40.48
N GLU A 600 11.37 5.17 -40.95
CA GLU A 600 9.89 5.05 -40.88
C GLU A 600 9.39 4.70 -39.46
N ASN A 601 9.92 5.38 -38.43
CA ASN A 601 9.63 5.14 -37.00
C ASN A 601 9.98 3.73 -36.49
N LYS A 602 10.83 3.00 -37.18
CA LYS A 602 11.30 1.66 -36.79
C LYS A 602 12.79 1.67 -36.50
N LEU A 603 13.18 0.98 -35.44
CA LEU A 603 14.58 0.91 -35.02
C LEU A 603 15.34 -0.13 -35.86
N HIS A 604 16.48 0.27 -36.39
CA HIS A 604 17.46 -0.59 -37.08
C HIS A 604 18.79 -0.53 -36.33
N ILE A 605 19.32 -1.69 -35.95
CA ILE A 605 20.61 -1.81 -35.25
C ILE A 605 21.65 -2.29 -36.24
N GLU A 606 22.45 -1.37 -36.77
CA GLU A 606 23.52 -1.63 -37.75
C GLU A 606 24.88 -1.72 -37.07
#